data_AF-A0A522UNR4-F1
#
_entry.id   AF-A0A522UNR4-F1
#
_cell.length_a   1.000
_cell.length_b   1.000
_cell.length_c   1.000
_cell.angle_alpha   90.00
_cell.angle_beta   90.00
_cell.angle_gamma   90.00
#
_symmetry.space_group_name_H-M   'P 1'
#
loop_
_entity.id
_entity.type
_entity.pdbx_description
1 polymer ?
#
loop_
_entity_poly.entity_id
_entity_poly.type
_entity_poly.pdbx_seq_one_letter_code
_entity_poly.pdbx_strand_id
1 'polypeptide(L)'
;MNISAPRIAKKAQPGQFVILRIDEKGERIPLTIADFDRRNGSITMIFQAVGKTTMHLASMKAGDEILDFIGPLGNPAHIEKVGTVILVGGGVGVAPVFPQTRAFKE
;
A
#
# COMPACT_ATOMS: atom_id res chain seq x y z
N MET A 1 -7.01 4.16 3.38
CA MET A 1 -6.82 5.44 2.65
C MET A 1 -6.63 5.13 1.17
N ASN A 2 -7.35 5.79 0.28
CA ASN A 2 -7.23 5.62 -1.18
C ASN A 2 -6.55 6.88 -1.76
N ILE A 3 -5.46 6.70 -2.50
CA ILE A 3 -4.61 7.78 -3.03
C ILE A 3 -4.63 7.74 -4.55
N SER A 4 -4.84 8.89 -5.19
CA SER A 4 -4.62 9.03 -6.63
C SER A 4 -3.13 9.00 -6.93
N ALA A 5 -2.66 7.92 -7.54
CA ALA A 5 -1.26 7.75 -7.91
C ALA A 5 -1.14 6.94 -9.22
N PRO A 6 -1.54 7.51 -10.38
CA PRO A 6 -1.74 6.74 -11.60
C PRO A 6 -0.48 6.01 -12.10
N ARG A 7 0.69 6.66 -11.94
CA ARG A 7 1.98 6.07 -12.32
C ARG A 7 2.35 4.85 -11.47
N ILE A 8 1.99 4.89 -10.19
CA ILE A 8 2.27 3.82 -9.22
C ILE A 8 1.26 2.70 -9.41
N ALA A 9 -0.03 3.02 -9.45
CA ALA A 9 -1.11 2.06 -9.67
C ALA A 9 -0.87 1.21 -10.93
N LYS A 10 -0.43 1.84 -12.03
CA LYS A 10 -0.11 1.14 -13.29
C LYS A 10 0.98 0.07 -13.13
N LYS A 11 1.98 0.30 -12.27
CA LYS A 11 3.17 -0.56 -12.11
C LYS A 11 3.12 -1.46 -10.88
N ALA A 12 2.25 -1.18 -9.92
CA ALA A 12 2.19 -1.90 -8.65
C ALA A 12 1.93 -3.39 -8.87
N GLN A 13 2.64 -4.19 -8.07
CA GLN A 13 2.52 -5.63 -7.97
C GLN A 13 2.31 -6.03 -6.50
N PRO A 14 1.70 -7.20 -6.22
CA PRO A 14 1.59 -7.74 -4.87
C PRO A 14 2.94 -7.81 -4.16
N GLY A 15 2.97 -7.53 -2.85
CA GLY A 15 4.19 -7.55 -2.03
C GLY A 15 4.98 -6.24 -2.04
N GLN A 16 4.61 -5.26 -2.88
CA GLN A 16 5.29 -3.96 -2.94
C GLN A 16 4.72 -2.94 -1.95
N PHE A 17 5.51 -1.90 -1.70
CA PHE A 17 5.18 -0.81 -0.78
C PHE A 17 5.52 0.55 -1.39
N VAL A 18 5.17 1.62 -0.68
CA VAL A 18 5.51 3.01 -1.02
C VAL A 18 6.25 3.65 0.14
N ILE A 19 7.06 4.67 -0.13
CA ILE A 19 7.55 5.60 0.89
C ILE A 19 6.82 6.91 0.72
N LEU A 20 6.30 7.44 1.82
CA LEU A 20 5.63 8.74 1.84
C LEU A 20 6.21 9.69 2.88
N ARG A 21 6.02 10.99 2.66
CA ARG A 21 6.22 12.06 3.64
C ARG A 21 5.07 13.05 3.51
N ILE A 22 4.41 13.37 4.62
CA ILE A 22 3.15 14.15 4.62
C ILE A 22 3.42 15.62 4.28
N ASP A 23 4.42 16.22 4.94
CA ASP A 23 4.77 17.63 4.84
C ASP A 23 6.29 17.85 4.97
N GLU A 24 6.78 19.07 4.80
CA GLU A 24 8.21 19.40 4.81
C GLU A 24 8.95 19.01 6.11
N LYS A 25 8.23 19.01 7.24
CA LYS A 25 8.78 18.63 8.56
C LYS A 25 8.52 17.16 8.91
N GLY A 26 7.77 16.46 8.07
CA GLY A 26 7.44 15.05 8.24
C GLY A 26 8.64 14.14 8.03
N GLU A 27 8.59 12.95 8.61
CA GLU A 27 9.54 11.87 8.32
C GLU A 27 9.06 11.03 7.13
N ARG A 28 9.98 10.26 6.55
CA ARG A 28 9.67 9.32 5.46
C ARG A 28 9.34 7.96 6.05
N ILE A 29 8.11 7.47 5.84
CA ILE A 29 7.70 6.14 6.34
C ILE A 29 7.30 5.21 5.19
N PRO A 30 7.62 3.90 5.27
CA PRO A 30 7.13 2.91 4.34
C PRO A 30 5.71 2.45 4.70
N LEU A 31 4.82 2.33 3.72
CA LEU A 31 3.49 1.71 3.88
C LEU A 31 3.21 0.75 2.70
N THR A 32 2.65 -0.41 3.00
CA THR A 32 2.33 -1.40 1.98
C THR A 32 1.20 -0.93 1.06
N ILE A 33 1.32 -1.24 -0.24
CA ILE A 33 0.21 -1.16 -1.18
C ILE A 33 -0.73 -2.33 -0.88
N ALA A 34 -1.85 -2.06 -0.21
CA ALA A 34 -2.85 -3.06 0.13
C ALA A 34 -3.77 -3.38 -1.06
N ASP A 35 -4.00 -2.42 -1.95
CA ASP A 35 -4.66 -2.65 -3.24
C ASP A 35 -4.26 -1.60 -4.27
N PHE A 36 -4.55 -1.85 -5.54
CA PHE A 36 -4.33 -0.91 -6.63
C PHE A 36 -5.40 -1.06 -7.72
N ASP A 37 -5.91 0.07 -8.20
CA ASP A 37 -6.84 0.14 -9.31
C ASP A 37 -6.14 0.80 -10.52
N ARG A 38 -5.82 -0.03 -11.52
CA ARG A 38 -5.15 0.44 -12.74
C ARG A 38 -6.05 1.30 -13.64
N ARG A 39 -7.37 1.15 -13.55
CA ARG A 39 -8.32 1.90 -14.36
C ARG A 39 -8.54 3.29 -13.77
N ASN A 40 -8.77 3.36 -12.46
CA ASN A 40 -8.96 4.62 -11.75
C ASN A 40 -7.64 5.31 -11.37
N GLY A 41 -6.50 4.64 -11.54
CA GLY A 41 -5.18 5.20 -11.26
C GLY A 41 -4.92 5.41 -9.77
N SER A 42 -5.50 4.56 -8.92
CA SER A 42 -5.44 4.74 -7.47
C SER A 42 -4.80 3.56 -6.76
N ILE A 43 -4.33 3.80 -5.54
CA ILE A 43 -3.77 2.78 -4.65
C ILE A 43 -4.41 2.90 -3.27
N THR A 44 -4.60 1.75 -2.63
CA THR A 44 -5.14 1.68 -1.29
C THR A 44 -4.02 1.34 -0.32
N MET A 45 -3.88 2.15 0.72
CA MET A 45 -3.03 1.88 1.87
C MET A 45 -3.88 1.64 3.10
N ILE A 46 -3.48 0.68 3.92
CA ILE A 46 -4.05 0.41 5.23
C ILE A 46 -2.90 0.49 6.23
N PHE A 47 -3.09 1.26 7.30
CA PHE A 47 -2.09 1.49 8.33
C PHE A 47 -2.78 1.60 9.69
N GLN A 48 -2.01 1.39 10.76
CA GLN A 48 -2.49 1.55 12.13
C GLN A 48 -1.93 2.88 12.69
N ALA A 49 -2.78 3.67 13.33
CA ALA A 49 -2.39 4.90 14.00
C ALA A 49 -1.69 4.60 15.33
N VAL A 50 -0.36 4.45 15.29
CA VAL A 50 0.47 4.04 16.44
C VAL A 50 1.58 5.04 16.78
N GLY A 51 1.82 6.03 15.92
CA GLY A 51 2.89 7.02 16.08
C GLY A 51 2.54 8.34 15.43
N LYS A 52 3.39 9.36 15.61
CA LYS A 52 3.15 10.73 15.17
C LYS A 52 2.68 10.82 13.72
N THR A 53 3.43 10.21 12.81
CA THR A 53 3.16 10.27 11.37
C THR A 53 1.89 9.53 10.97
N THR A 54 1.64 8.34 11.52
CA THR A 54 0.41 7.58 11.22
C THR A 54 -0.84 8.18 11.86
N MET A 55 -0.71 8.84 13.01
CA MET A 55 -1.80 9.64 13.59
C MET A 55 -2.11 10.88 12.73
N HIS A 56 -1.08 11.56 12.21
CA HIS A 56 -1.27 12.68 11.28
C HIS A 56 -1.97 12.22 10.00
N LEU A 57 -1.52 11.13 9.37
CA LEU A 57 -2.21 10.51 8.23
C LEU A 57 -3.68 10.17 8.53
N ALA A 58 -3.98 9.66 9.73
CA ALA A 58 -5.34 9.30 10.12
C ALA A 58 -6.27 10.52 10.27
N SER A 59 -5.71 11.71 10.52
CA SER A 59 -6.46 12.96 10.60
C SER A 59 -6.71 13.64 9.25
N MET A 60 -6.02 13.22 8.19
CA MET A 60 -6.20 13.76 6.84
C MET A 60 -7.58 13.40 6.28
N LYS A 61 -8.12 14.30 5.45
CA LYS A 61 -9.42 14.17 4.81
C LYS A 61 -9.25 13.97 3.30
N ALA A 62 -10.33 13.52 2.66
CA ALA A 62 -10.37 13.46 1.21
C ALA A 62 -10.17 14.86 0.61
N GLY A 63 -9.26 14.97 -0.37
CA GLY A 63 -8.84 16.25 -0.94
C GLY A 63 -7.51 16.76 -0.39
N ASP A 64 -7.05 16.28 0.77
CA ASP A 64 -5.72 16.60 1.28
C ASP A 64 -4.64 15.89 0.46
N GLU A 65 -3.49 16.54 0.33
CA GLU A 65 -2.35 16.05 -0.46
C GLU A 65 -1.22 15.55 0.43
N ILE A 66 -0.48 14.56 -0.07
CA ILE A 66 0.76 14.06 0.56
C ILE A 66 1.91 14.63 -0.25
N LEU A 67 2.84 15.33 0.42
CA LEU A 67 3.95 16.03 -0.24
C LEU A 67 4.82 15.10 -1.09
N ASP A 68 5.32 14.01 -0.50
CA ASP A 68 6.13 13.03 -1.22
C ASP A 68 5.47 11.66 -1.22
N PHE A 69 5.40 11.04 -2.40
CA PHE A 69 4.80 9.73 -2.55
C PHE A 69 5.53 8.91 -3.62
N ILE A 70 6.36 7.95 -3.17
CA ILE A 70 7.34 7.27 -4.02
C ILE A 70 7.08 5.77 -4.06
N GLY A 71 6.94 5.22 -5.27
CA GLY A 71 6.83 3.79 -5.50
C GLY A 71 6.44 3.40 -6.93
N PRO A 72 6.03 2.14 -7.16
CA PRO A 72 6.09 1.06 -6.16
C PRO A 72 7.55 0.66 -5.87
N LEU A 73 7.84 0.31 -4.62
CA LEU A 73 9.16 -0.12 -4.14
C LEU A 73 9.11 -1.56 -3.63
N GLY A 74 10.28 -2.18 -3.51
CA GLY A 74 10.43 -3.58 -3.14
C GLY A 74 10.23 -4.53 -4.32
N ASN A 75 10.61 -5.78 -4.11
CA ASN A 75 10.40 -6.84 -5.09
C ASN A 75 8.96 -7.35 -5.01
N PRO A 76 8.30 -7.64 -6.15
CA PRO A 76 7.03 -8.34 -6.15
C PRO A 76 7.12 -9.66 -5.38
N ALA A 77 5.99 -10.07 -4.79
CA ALA A 77 5.84 -11.40 -4.23
C ALA A 77 6.12 -12.46 -5.32
N HIS A 78 6.77 -13.55 -4.93
CA HIS A 78 6.96 -14.68 -5.81
C HIS A 78 5.64 -15.46 -5.90
N ILE A 79 4.98 -15.39 -7.05
CA ILE A 79 3.70 -16.04 -7.31
C ILE A 79 3.91 -17.14 -8.34
N GLU A 80 3.52 -18.36 -8.00
CA GLU A 80 3.59 -19.54 -8.85
C GLU A 80 2.32 -20.39 -8.70
N LYS A 81 2.01 -21.19 -9.72
CA LYS A 81 0.87 -22.11 -9.70
C LYS A 81 1.24 -23.36 -8.91
N VAL A 82 0.95 -23.32 -7.62
CA VAL A 82 1.04 -24.46 -6.72
C VAL A 82 -0.37 -24.93 -6.33
N GLY A 83 -0.45 -26.02 -5.56
CA GLY A 83 -1.73 -26.52 -5.06
C GLY A 83 -2.32 -25.59 -3.98
N THR A 84 -2.39 -26.08 -2.75
CA THR A 84 -2.94 -25.29 -1.65
C THR A 84 -1.94 -24.26 -1.15
N VAL A 85 -2.34 -22.98 -1.18
CA VAL A 85 -1.59 -21.86 -0.59
C VAL A 85 -2.28 -21.43 0.71
N ILE A 86 -1.51 -21.30 1.79
CA ILE A 86 -1.99 -20.79 3.07
C ILE A 86 -1.34 -19.43 3.33
N LEU A 87 -2.16 -18.41 3.52
CA LEU A 87 -1.72 -17.05 3.85
C LEU A 87 -2.23 -16.69 5.25
N VAL A 88 -1.34 -16.23 6.11
CA VAL A 88 -1.67 -15.84 7.50
C VAL A 88 -1.32 -14.37 7.68
N GLY A 89 -2.30 -13.58 8.09
CA GLY A 89 -2.13 -12.16 8.41
C GLY A 89 -2.69 -11.85 9.79
N GLY A 90 -2.00 -11.00 10.56
CA GLY A 90 -2.46 -10.53 11.86
C GLY A 90 -2.54 -9.01 11.90
N GLY A 91 -3.66 -8.46 12.41
CA GLY A 91 -3.88 -7.02 12.50
C GLY A 91 -3.73 -6.31 11.14
N VAL A 92 -2.96 -5.21 11.11
CA VAL A 92 -2.63 -4.50 9.86
C VAL A 92 -1.86 -5.36 8.85
N GLY A 93 -1.24 -6.45 9.31
CA GLY A 93 -0.56 -7.45 8.47
C GLY A 93 -1.50 -8.22 7.54
N VAL A 94 -2.82 -8.12 7.67
CA VAL A 94 -3.78 -8.65 6.69
C VAL A 94 -3.78 -7.83 5.39
N ALA A 95 -3.49 -6.53 5.47
CA ALA A 95 -3.45 -5.63 4.32
C ALA A 95 -2.42 -6.04 3.23
N PRO A 96 -1.15 -6.36 3.55
CA PRO A 96 -0.19 -6.85 2.56
C PRO A 96 -0.51 -8.26 2.03
N VAL A 97 -1.33 -9.04 2.75
CA VAL A 97 -1.71 -10.40 2.35
C VAL A 97 -2.76 -10.34 1.23
N PHE A 98 -3.72 -9.42 1.31
CA PHE A 98 -4.83 -9.33 0.35
C PHE A 98 -4.41 -9.35 -1.14
N PRO A 99 -3.48 -8.50 -1.63
CA PRO A 99 -3.12 -8.51 -3.05
C PRO A 99 -2.37 -9.78 -3.46
N GLN A 100 -1.69 -10.45 -2.52
CA GLN A 100 -1.04 -11.73 -2.77
C GLN A 100 -2.07 -12.86 -2.87
N THR A 101 -3.09 -12.87 -1.99
CA THR A 101 -4.20 -13.82 -2.08
C THR A 101 -4.90 -13.74 -3.42
N ARG A 102 -5.17 -12.52 -3.90
CA ARG A 102 -5.77 -12.31 -5.23
C ARG A 102 -4.86 -12.90 -6.32
N ALA A 103 -3.57 -12.62 -6.28
CA ALA A 103 -2.63 -13.10 -7.30
C ALA A 103 -2.41 -14.62 -7.30
N PHE A 104 -2.47 -15.28 -6.14
CA PHE A 104 -2.44 -16.75 -6.09
C PHE A 104 -3.76 -17.41 -6.54
N LYS A 105 -4.85 -16.64 -6.58
CA LYS A 105 -6.18 -17.14 -6.98
C LYS A 105 -6.44 -17.00 -8.49
N GLU A 106 -5.85 -16.00 -9.13
CA GLU A 106 -5.90 -15.71 -10.57
C GLU A 106 -4.96 -16.64 -11.38
#